data_AF-A0A015JBY5-F1
#
_entry.id   AF-A0A015JBY5-F1
#
_cell.length_a   1.000
_cell.length_b   1.000
_cell.length_c   1.000
_cell.angle_alpha   90.00
_cell.angle_beta   90.00
_cell.angle_gamma   90.00
#
_symmetry.space_group_name_H-M   'P 1'
#
loop_
_entity.id
_entity.type
_entity.pdbx_description
1 polymer ?
#
loop_
_entity_poly.entity_id
_entity_poly.type
_entity_poly.pdbx_seq_one_letter_code
_entity_poly.pdbx_strand_id
1 'polypeptide(L)'
;MSSTNHSALLHISLPTLSSITDYHKELINSSVVQATNLLTILVSCPELDYYINDPLAGWTQVQNLLSTLYVSGTKTAFETDKPFFNIDVIFENWCGYQVELSNDRQFDVLFGTINEKERLQLFNETRKKFSLSELPIYILELKMQPPSIEPIASNEISLPLSNPKTFDHVAVGGTFDHLHAGHKILLTMTAWITGKRLICGVTGKLINLFHKSTCYV
;
A
#
# COMPACT_ATOMS: atom_id res chain seq x y z
N MET A 1 1.56 -25.13 -17.10
CA MET A 1 0.24 -24.47 -17.11
C MET A 1 0.43 -23.12 -16.46
N SER A 2 0.27 -22.05 -17.23
CA SER A 2 0.59 -20.68 -16.82
C SER A 2 -0.36 -20.25 -15.70
N SER A 3 0.11 -20.29 -14.45
CA SER A 3 -0.52 -19.53 -13.37
C SER A 3 -0.28 -18.05 -13.68
N THR A 4 -1.23 -17.43 -14.36
CA THR A 4 -1.19 -15.99 -14.61
C THR A 4 -1.34 -15.31 -13.25
N ASN A 5 -0.27 -14.67 -12.78
CA ASN A 5 -0.29 -13.85 -11.56
C ASN A 5 -1.25 -12.68 -11.76
N HIS A 6 -2.54 -12.87 -11.44
CA HIS A 6 -3.58 -11.91 -11.79
C HIS A 6 -3.64 -10.79 -10.77
N SER A 7 -3.78 -11.16 -9.50
CA SER A 7 -3.65 -10.28 -8.35
C SER A 7 -2.40 -10.65 -7.56
N ALA A 8 -1.42 -9.76 -7.51
CA ALA A 8 -0.18 -9.97 -6.80
C ALA A 8 -0.09 -9.09 -5.54
N LEU A 9 0.50 -9.63 -4.49
CA LEU A 9 0.86 -8.89 -3.29
C LEU A 9 2.38 -8.74 -3.21
N LEU A 10 2.86 -7.51 -3.10
CA LEU A 10 4.25 -7.17 -2.87
C LEU A 10 4.39 -6.56 -1.48
N HIS A 11 5.26 -7.10 -0.64
CA HIS A 11 5.52 -6.57 0.69
C HIS A 11 6.85 -5.79 0.73
N ILE A 12 6.78 -4.48 0.95
CA ILE A 12 7.93 -3.59 1.11
C ILE A 12 8.11 -3.24 2.60
N SER A 13 9.30 -3.47 3.15
CA SER A 13 9.68 -2.97 4.49
C SER A 13 10.51 -1.70 4.35
N LEU A 14 10.12 -0.63 5.04
CA LEU A 14 10.88 0.61 5.08
C LEU A 14 11.20 0.97 6.53
N PRO A 15 12.46 1.29 6.87
CA PRO A 15 12.79 1.72 8.22
C PRO A 15 12.22 3.11 8.54
N THR A 16 12.12 4.00 7.55
CA THR A 16 11.46 5.32 7.65
C THR A 16 10.63 5.59 6.39
N LEU A 17 9.63 6.47 6.47
CA LEU A 17 8.77 6.86 5.33
C LEU A 17 9.57 7.53 4.20
N SER A 18 10.77 8.03 4.50
CA SER A 18 11.69 8.65 3.53
C SER A 18 12.77 7.69 3.01
N SER A 19 12.78 6.43 3.45
CA SER A 19 13.79 5.43 3.09
C SER A 19 13.52 4.70 1.78
N ILE A 20 12.58 5.17 0.96
CA ILE A 20 12.35 4.61 -0.37
C ILE A 20 13.54 4.94 -1.28
N THR A 21 14.05 3.93 -1.98
CA THR A 21 15.26 4.01 -2.82
C THR A 21 14.98 3.44 -4.20
N ASP A 22 15.95 3.58 -5.11
CA ASP A 22 15.84 3.02 -6.46
C ASP A 22 15.74 1.48 -6.46
N TYR A 23 16.27 0.79 -5.44
CA TYR A 23 16.03 -0.65 -5.23
C TYR A 23 14.54 -0.97 -5.11
N HIS A 24 13.83 -0.19 -4.28
CA HIS A 24 12.38 -0.37 -4.10
C HIS A 24 11.60 -0.05 -5.36
N LYS A 25 12.03 0.96 -6.13
CA LYS A 25 11.43 1.28 -7.44
C LYS A 25 11.64 0.13 -8.42
N GLU A 26 12.84 -0.45 -8.50
CA GLU A 26 13.11 -1.62 -9.35
C GLU A 26 12.26 -2.83 -8.96
N LEU A 27 12.07 -3.05 -7.65
CA LEU A 27 11.21 -4.11 -7.11
C LEU A 27 9.75 -3.92 -7.56
N ILE A 28 9.22 -2.71 -7.46
CA ILE A 28 7.86 -2.37 -7.94
C ILE A 28 7.76 -2.59 -9.44
N ASN A 29 8.72 -2.06 -10.22
CA ASN A 29 8.73 -2.19 -11.67
C ASN A 29 8.73 -3.67 -12.10
N SER A 30 9.59 -4.48 -11.47
CA SER A 30 9.68 -5.92 -11.74
C SER A 30 8.38 -6.63 -11.37
N SER A 31 7.74 -6.24 -10.27
CA SER A 31 6.43 -6.77 -9.87
C SER A 31 5.33 -6.44 -10.88
N VAL A 32 5.29 -5.20 -11.39
CA VAL A 32 4.34 -4.77 -12.43
C VAL A 32 4.57 -5.52 -13.74
N VAL A 33 5.82 -5.81 -14.11
CA VAL A 33 6.12 -6.63 -15.30
C VAL A 33 5.52 -8.03 -15.16
N GLN A 34 5.60 -8.65 -13.98
CA GLN A 34 5.15 -10.02 -13.74
C GLN A 34 3.65 -10.16 -13.46
N ALA A 35 3.02 -9.19 -12.81
CA ALA A 35 1.58 -9.20 -12.57
C ALA A 35 0.79 -8.81 -13.83
N THR A 36 -0.44 -9.28 -13.95
CA THR A 36 -1.27 -9.06 -15.15
C THR A 36 -2.41 -8.07 -14.97
N ASN A 37 -2.96 -7.92 -13.76
CA ASN A 37 -4.13 -7.05 -13.54
C ASN A 37 -4.02 -6.15 -12.31
N LEU A 38 -3.58 -6.68 -11.17
CA LEU A 38 -3.48 -5.93 -9.92
C LEU A 38 -2.15 -6.19 -9.22
N LEU A 39 -1.48 -5.12 -8.79
CA LEU A 39 -0.42 -5.15 -7.79
C LEU A 39 -0.87 -4.42 -6.53
N THR A 40 -0.99 -5.15 -5.43
CA THR A 40 -1.14 -4.54 -4.11
C THR A 40 0.23 -4.44 -3.44
N ILE A 41 0.63 -3.24 -3.06
CA ILE A 41 1.87 -2.95 -2.35
C ILE A 41 1.53 -2.78 -0.86
N LEU A 42 1.89 -3.77 -0.05
CA LEU A 42 1.84 -3.68 1.39
C LEU A 42 3.13 -3.03 1.89
N VAL A 43 3.01 -1.90 2.59
CA VAL A 43 4.13 -1.14 3.15
C VAL A 43 4.14 -1.31 4.66
N SER A 44 5.21 -1.91 5.17
CA SER A 44 5.53 -1.94 6.59
C SER A 44 6.52 -0.82 6.89
N CYS A 45 6.16 0.09 7.80
CA CYS A 45 7.04 1.16 8.24
C CYS A 45 6.74 1.56 9.68
N PRO A 46 7.63 1.27 10.66
CA PRO A 46 7.39 1.61 12.06
C PRO A 46 7.21 3.11 12.32
N GLU A 47 7.84 3.97 11.51
CA GLU A 47 7.68 5.43 11.61
C GLU A 47 6.23 5.88 11.35
N LEU A 48 5.44 5.07 10.63
CA LEU A 48 4.03 5.39 10.38
C LEU A 48 3.22 5.48 11.68
N ASP A 49 3.48 4.59 12.64
CA ASP A 49 2.76 4.53 13.93
C ASP A 49 2.91 5.83 14.74
N TYR A 50 4.05 6.52 14.57
CA TYR A 50 4.30 7.82 15.18
C TYR A 50 3.35 8.88 14.62
N TYR A 51 3.19 8.94 13.30
CA TYR A 51 2.36 9.95 12.65
C TYR A 51 0.86 9.63 12.61
N ILE A 52 0.43 8.40 12.94
CA ILE A 52 -1.01 8.10 13.08
C ILE A 52 -1.67 9.01 14.13
N ASN A 53 -0.92 9.40 15.16
CA ASN A 53 -1.40 10.30 16.22
C ASN A 53 -1.17 11.78 15.92
N ASP A 54 -0.26 12.11 14.99
CA ASP A 54 -0.04 13.46 14.45
C ASP A 54 0.03 13.45 12.92
N PRO A 55 -1.13 13.35 12.23
CA PRO A 55 -1.15 13.18 10.78
C PRO A 55 -0.58 14.37 10.01
N LEU A 56 -0.62 15.59 10.57
CA LEU A 56 -0.08 16.78 9.91
C LEU A 56 1.44 16.78 9.91
N ALA A 57 2.09 16.30 10.98
CA ALA A 57 3.54 16.17 11.02
C ALA A 57 4.08 15.19 9.98
N GLY A 58 3.36 14.10 9.72
CA GLY A 58 3.72 13.07 8.73
C GLY A 58 3.19 13.32 7.31
N TRP A 59 2.44 14.40 7.09
CA TRP A 59 1.72 14.64 5.83
C TRP A 59 2.62 14.55 4.60
N THR A 60 3.74 15.27 4.64
CA THR A 60 4.67 15.36 3.51
C THR A 60 5.34 14.01 3.26
N GLN A 61 5.71 13.29 4.31
CA GLN A 61 6.39 12.00 4.22
C GLN A 61 5.46 10.94 3.61
N VAL A 62 4.22 10.84 4.11
CA VAL A 62 3.21 9.90 3.59
C VAL A 62 2.84 10.23 2.15
N GLN A 63 2.60 11.52 1.84
CA GLN A 63 2.24 11.94 0.49
C GLN A 63 3.36 11.68 -0.53
N ASN A 64 4.62 11.94 -0.17
CA ASN A 64 5.77 11.69 -1.04
C ASN A 64 5.98 10.18 -1.26
N LEU A 65 5.81 9.38 -0.22
CA LEU A 65 5.91 7.92 -0.31
C LEU A 65 4.84 7.36 -1.24
N LEU A 66 3.57 7.70 -0.99
CA LEU A 66 2.45 7.28 -1.86
C LEU A 66 2.68 7.70 -3.31
N SER A 67 3.06 8.95 -3.54
CA SER A 67 3.34 9.46 -4.88
C SER A 67 4.44 8.66 -5.57
N THR A 68 5.53 8.35 -4.85
CA THR A 68 6.64 7.55 -5.39
C THR A 68 6.18 6.15 -5.75
N LEU A 69 5.46 5.46 -4.87
CA LEU A 69 4.97 4.10 -5.09
C LEU A 69 4.02 4.02 -6.30
N TYR A 70 3.02 4.91 -6.36
CA TYR A 70 2.06 4.95 -7.45
C TYR A 70 2.70 5.36 -8.77
N VAL A 71 3.56 6.38 -8.78
CA VAL A 71 4.20 6.86 -10.02
C VAL A 71 5.15 5.81 -10.58
N SER A 72 5.96 5.16 -9.74
CA SER A 72 6.86 4.08 -10.17
C SER A 72 6.08 2.97 -10.86
N GLY A 73 5.04 2.43 -10.21
CA GLY A 73 4.28 1.33 -10.80
C GLY A 73 3.47 1.76 -12.03
N THR A 74 2.80 2.92 -11.99
CA THR A 74 1.94 3.39 -13.10
C THR A 74 2.79 3.68 -14.35
N LYS A 75 3.98 4.25 -14.17
CA LYS A 75 4.91 4.48 -15.27
C LYS A 75 5.30 3.17 -15.93
N THR A 76 5.69 2.15 -15.15
CA THR A 76 6.05 0.84 -15.71
C THR A 76 4.85 0.13 -16.34
N ALA A 77 3.65 0.24 -15.77
CA ALA A 77 2.44 -0.30 -16.37
C ALA A 77 2.18 0.29 -17.76
N PHE A 78 2.34 1.60 -17.92
CA PHE A 78 2.23 2.27 -19.21
C PHE A 78 3.32 1.84 -20.20
N GLU A 79 4.58 1.78 -19.76
CA GLU A 79 5.72 1.35 -20.58
C GLU A 79 5.64 -0.13 -21.03
N THR A 80 4.89 -0.95 -20.29
CA THR A 80 4.67 -2.38 -20.59
C THR A 80 3.34 -2.68 -21.29
N ASP A 81 2.67 -1.64 -21.81
CA ASP A 81 1.40 -1.72 -22.54
C ASP A 81 0.26 -2.34 -21.72
N LYS A 82 0.21 -2.02 -20.41
CA LYS A 82 -0.85 -2.43 -19.47
C LYS A 82 -1.63 -1.21 -18.96
N PRO A 83 -2.38 -0.49 -19.82
CA PRO A 83 -3.03 0.78 -19.45
C PRO A 83 -4.11 0.64 -18.37
N PHE A 84 -4.67 -0.56 -18.17
CA PHE A 84 -5.69 -0.85 -17.16
C PHE A 84 -5.12 -1.56 -15.93
N PHE A 85 -3.79 -1.69 -15.83
CA PHE A 85 -3.16 -2.32 -14.69
C PHE A 85 -3.43 -1.52 -13.42
N ASN A 86 -3.99 -2.17 -12.42
CA ASN A 86 -4.34 -1.54 -11.17
C ASN A 86 -3.20 -1.67 -10.16
N ILE A 87 -2.93 -0.59 -9.43
CA ILE A 87 -1.98 -0.59 -8.31
C ILE A 87 -2.72 -0.08 -7.10
N ASP A 88 -2.60 -0.78 -5.98
CA ASP A 88 -3.12 -0.36 -4.69
C ASP A 88 -1.98 -0.32 -3.68
N VAL A 89 -1.95 0.69 -2.83
CA VAL A 89 -0.96 0.84 -1.76
C VAL A 89 -1.66 0.78 -0.42
N ILE A 90 -1.18 -0.10 0.45
CA ILE A 90 -1.76 -0.37 1.76
C ILE A 90 -0.65 -0.25 2.79
N PHE A 91 -0.92 0.47 3.87
CA PHE A 91 -0.02 0.55 4.99
C PHE A 91 -0.37 -0.51 6.04
N GLU A 92 0.63 -1.29 6.43
CA GLU A 92 0.54 -2.20 7.58
C GLU A 92 0.20 -1.37 8.84
N ASN A 93 -0.59 -1.95 9.75
CA ASN A 93 -1.09 -1.30 10.97
C ASN A 93 -2.05 -0.10 10.81
N TRP A 94 -2.24 0.44 9.59
CA TRP A 94 -3.18 1.55 9.35
C TRP A 94 -4.44 1.14 8.57
N CYS A 95 -4.35 0.15 7.68
CA CYS A 95 -5.47 -0.30 6.84
C CYS A 95 -6.65 -0.94 7.59
N GLY A 96 -6.51 -1.21 8.89
CA GLY A 96 -7.60 -1.69 9.74
C GLY A 96 -7.93 -3.17 9.59
N TYR A 97 -7.14 -3.95 8.85
CA TYR A 97 -7.23 -5.40 8.79
C TYR A 97 -5.85 -6.04 8.65
N GLN A 98 -5.75 -7.33 8.94
CA GLN A 98 -4.52 -8.09 8.72
C GLN A 98 -4.50 -8.63 7.30
N VAL A 99 -3.54 -8.18 6.49
CA VAL A 99 -3.45 -8.54 5.07
C VAL A 99 -3.15 -10.03 4.91
N GLU A 100 -2.41 -10.65 5.83
CA GLU A 100 -2.21 -12.09 5.92
C GLU A 100 -3.53 -12.85 5.93
N LEU A 101 -4.53 -12.33 6.63
CA LEU A 101 -5.82 -12.98 6.88
C LEU A 101 -6.88 -12.60 5.84
N SER A 102 -6.47 -11.89 4.78
CA SER A 102 -7.32 -11.64 3.62
C SER A 102 -7.83 -12.94 3.00
N ASN A 103 -9.06 -12.88 2.48
CA ASN A 103 -9.74 -14.00 1.86
C ASN A 103 -8.89 -14.58 0.71
N ASP A 104 -8.93 -15.90 0.50
CA ASP A 104 -8.07 -16.62 -0.46
C ASP A 104 -8.21 -16.17 -1.92
N ARG A 105 -9.24 -15.37 -2.24
CA ARG A 105 -9.48 -14.82 -3.58
C ARG A 105 -8.85 -13.45 -3.81
N GLN A 106 -8.25 -12.84 -2.79
CA GLN A 106 -7.73 -11.48 -2.90
C GLN A 106 -6.37 -11.44 -3.62
N PHE A 107 -5.52 -12.45 -3.41
CA PHE A 107 -4.17 -12.52 -3.98
C PHE A 107 -3.89 -13.93 -4.49
N ASP A 108 -3.21 -14.02 -5.63
CA ASP A 108 -2.81 -15.28 -6.26
C ASP A 108 -1.33 -15.62 -6.01
N VAL A 109 -0.52 -14.61 -5.68
CA VAL A 109 0.93 -14.75 -5.55
C VAL A 109 1.51 -13.71 -4.59
N LEU A 110 2.56 -14.10 -3.87
CA LEU A 110 3.43 -13.22 -3.09
C LEU A 110 4.70 -12.92 -3.88
N PHE A 111 4.98 -11.63 -4.10
CA PHE A 111 6.24 -11.17 -4.65
C PHE A 111 7.21 -10.72 -3.56
N GLY A 112 8.48 -10.99 -3.79
CA GLY A 112 9.60 -10.43 -3.04
C GLY A 112 10.92 -10.94 -3.60
N THR A 113 11.99 -10.68 -2.88
CA THR A 113 13.34 -11.11 -3.24
C THR A 113 13.82 -12.26 -2.36
N ILE A 114 14.98 -12.82 -2.69
CA ILE A 114 15.59 -13.88 -1.88
C ILE A 114 15.85 -13.44 -0.44
N ASN A 115 16.14 -12.15 -0.22
CA ASN A 115 16.40 -11.57 1.09
C ASN A 115 15.14 -11.53 1.97
N GLU A 116 13.95 -11.56 1.37
CA GLU A 116 12.67 -11.44 2.07
C GLU A 116 11.96 -12.79 2.19
N LYS A 117 12.59 -13.87 1.71
CA LYS A 117 12.01 -15.20 1.64
C LYS A 117 11.50 -15.69 3.00
N GLU A 118 12.28 -15.50 4.07
CA GLU A 118 11.88 -15.90 5.42
C GLU A 118 10.60 -15.17 5.88
N ARG A 119 10.50 -13.87 5.60
CA ARG A 119 9.31 -13.06 5.90
C ARG A 119 8.09 -13.52 5.11
N LEU A 120 8.26 -13.86 3.83
CA LEU A 120 7.17 -14.40 3.00
C LEU A 120 6.73 -15.80 3.46
N GLN A 121 7.65 -16.61 3.96
CA GLN A 121 7.33 -17.90 4.59
C GLN A 121 6.52 -17.70 5.87
N LEU A 122 6.92 -16.77 6.74
CA LEU A 122 6.17 -16.43 7.95
C LEU A 122 4.75 -15.92 7.64
N PHE A 123 4.58 -15.18 6.53
CA PHE A 123 3.26 -14.76 6.04
C PHE A 123 2.37 -15.99 5.75
N ASN A 124 2.89 -16.99 5.03
CA ASN A 124 2.17 -18.23 4.75
C ASN A 124 1.94 -19.11 5.98
N GLU A 125 2.89 -19.16 6.91
CA GLU A 125 2.71 -19.85 8.20
C GLU A 125 1.55 -19.24 8.99
N THR A 126 1.44 -17.91 8.98
CA THR A 126 0.33 -17.20 9.61
C THR A 126 -0.99 -17.57 8.93
N ARG A 127 -1.07 -17.54 7.59
CA ARG A 127 -2.25 -18.01 6.84
C ARG A 127 -2.68 -19.41 7.22
N LYS A 128 -1.72 -20.33 7.29
CA LYS A 128 -1.95 -21.73 7.64
C LYS A 128 -2.49 -21.90 9.06
N LYS A 129 -1.99 -21.13 10.04
CA LYS A 129 -2.52 -21.12 11.41
C LYS A 129 -4.01 -20.78 11.45
N PHE A 130 -4.48 -19.95 10.52
CA PHE A 130 -5.88 -19.57 10.37
C PHE A 130 -6.64 -20.39 9.32
N SER A 131 -6.10 -21.54 8.90
CA SER A 131 -6.73 -22.44 7.91
C SER A 131 -6.97 -21.82 6.52
N LEU A 132 -6.18 -20.81 6.15
CA LEU A 132 -6.17 -20.20 4.82
C LEU A 132 -5.15 -20.90 3.91
N SER A 133 -5.34 -20.81 2.59
CA SER A 133 -4.41 -21.41 1.64
C SER A 133 -3.09 -20.64 1.58
N GLU A 134 -1.97 -21.37 1.52
CA GLU A 134 -0.65 -20.80 1.27
C GLU A 134 -0.62 -20.17 -0.14
N LEU A 135 -0.04 -18.98 -0.24
CA LEU A 135 0.14 -18.29 -1.51
C LEU A 135 1.49 -18.69 -2.13
N PRO A 136 1.55 -19.00 -3.44
CA PRO A 136 2.80 -19.17 -4.16
C PRO A 136 3.73 -17.97 -3.95
N ILE A 137 5.00 -18.25 -3.63
CA ILE A 137 6.03 -17.21 -3.52
C ILE A 137 6.81 -17.16 -4.84
N TYR A 138 6.85 -15.99 -5.45
CA TYR A 138 7.62 -15.73 -6.66
C TYR A 138 8.76 -14.76 -6.34
N ILE A 139 9.99 -15.24 -6.49
CA ILE A 139 11.20 -14.48 -6.22
C ILE A 139 11.59 -13.67 -7.44
N LEU A 140 11.68 -12.34 -7.28
CA LEU A 140 12.10 -11.41 -8.30
C LEU A 140 13.63 -11.29 -8.30
N GLU A 141 14.23 -11.46 -9.47
CA GLU A 141 15.65 -11.21 -9.70
C GLU A 141 15.85 -9.72 -10.03
N LEU A 142 16.49 -8.99 -9.11
CA LEU A 142 16.77 -7.56 -9.26
C LEU A 142 18.24 -7.34 -9.61
N LYS A 143 18.52 -6.26 -10.34
CA LYS A 143 19.90 -5.85 -10.65
C LYS A 143 20.52 -5.05 -9.51
N MET A 144 19.70 -4.34 -8.74
CA MET A 144 20.15 -3.55 -7.60
C MET A 144 20.22 -4.39 -6.33
N GLN A 145 21.21 -4.08 -5.49
CA GLN A 145 21.30 -4.64 -4.15
C GLN A 145 20.36 -3.90 -3.19
N PRO A 146 19.83 -4.59 -2.16
CA PRO A 146 19.07 -3.92 -1.12
C PRO A 146 19.93 -2.83 -0.45
N PRO A 147 19.31 -1.73 0.02
CA PRO A 147 20.03 -0.72 0.77
C PRO A 147 20.71 -1.34 1.98
N SER A 148 21.98 -0.99 2.21
CA SER A 148 22.67 -1.35 3.45
C SER A 148 21.93 -0.74 4.62
N ILE A 149 21.49 -1.59 5.57
CA ILE A 149 20.86 -1.15 6.80
C ILE A 149 21.97 -0.52 7.66
N GLU A 150 22.18 0.79 7.52
CA GLU A 150 22.91 1.51 8.55
C GLU A 150 22.01 1.55 9.80
N PRO A 151 22.52 1.18 10.98
CA PRO A 151 21.75 1.24 12.20
C PRO A 151 21.32 2.69 12.41
N ILE A 152 20.05 2.96 12.16
CA ILE A 152 19.43 4.22 12.52
C ILE A 152 19.62 4.31 14.02
N ALA A 153 20.43 5.28 14.45
CA ALA A 153 20.53 5.65 15.85
C ALA A 153 19.09 5.76 16.36
N SER A 154 18.76 4.96 17.36
CA SER A 154 17.51 5.01 18.09
C SER A 154 17.42 6.38 18.75
N ASN A 155 17.10 7.41 17.96
CA ASN A 155 16.54 8.62 18.50
C ASN A 155 15.23 8.16 19.09
N GLU A 156 15.17 8.10 20.42
CA GLU A 156 13.92 8.00 21.14
C GLU A 156 13.07 9.20 20.68
N ILE A 157 12.24 8.97 19.67
CA ILE A 157 11.29 9.98 19.21
C ILE A 157 10.25 10.02 20.34
N SER A 158 10.33 11.07 21.14
CA SER A 158 9.40 11.34 22.23
C SER A 158 7.98 11.29 21.68
N LEU A 159 7.17 10.36 22.21
CA LEU A 159 5.75 10.26 21.85
C LEU A 159 5.11 11.65 21.99
N PRO A 160 4.47 12.19 20.92
CA PRO A 160 3.87 13.51 21.01
C PRO A 160 2.77 13.47 22.06
N LEU A 161 2.82 14.43 22.98
CA LEU A 161 1.80 14.65 24.00
C LEU A 161 0.52 15.15 23.31
N SER A 162 -0.32 14.22 22.88
CA SER A 162 -1.75 14.30 22.56
C SER A 162 -2.35 15.67 22.16
N ASN A 163 -2.79 15.79 20.90
CA ASN A 163 -4.21 16.06 20.58
C ASN A 163 -4.54 15.65 19.13
N PRO A 164 -5.80 15.27 18.83
CA PRO A 164 -6.16 14.16 17.93
C PRO A 164 -6.28 14.56 16.46
N LYS A 165 -6.19 13.53 15.60
CA LYS A 165 -6.51 13.46 14.17
C LYS A 165 -7.17 14.70 13.56
N THR A 166 -6.58 15.17 12.47
CA THR A 166 -6.46 16.59 12.16
C THR A 166 -7.68 17.29 11.57
N PHE A 167 -8.76 16.59 11.27
CA PHE A 167 -10.11 17.16 11.20
C PHE A 167 -11.13 16.09 11.58
N ASP A 168 -12.01 16.35 12.55
CA ASP A 168 -13.04 15.37 12.96
C ASP A 168 -13.89 14.88 11.79
N HIS A 169 -14.26 15.80 10.90
CA HIS A 169 -15.10 15.56 9.75
C HIS A 169 -14.48 16.17 8.50
N VAL A 170 -14.24 15.35 7.49
CA VAL A 170 -13.72 15.78 6.20
C VAL A 170 -14.70 15.36 5.11
N ALA A 171 -14.93 16.24 4.16
CA ALA A 171 -15.70 15.95 2.97
C ALA A 171 -14.83 16.19 1.74
N VAL A 172 -14.85 15.24 0.81
CA VAL A 172 -14.22 15.34 -0.50
C VAL A 172 -15.25 14.95 -1.56
N GLY A 173 -15.20 15.57 -2.73
CA GLY A 173 -16.13 15.25 -3.80
C GLY A 173 -15.50 15.35 -5.18
N GLY A 174 -15.98 14.55 -6.11
CA GLY A 174 -15.48 14.46 -7.48
C GLY A 174 -16.29 13.45 -8.29
N THR A 175 -15.97 13.28 -9.56
CA THR A 175 -16.59 12.21 -10.35
C THR A 175 -15.98 10.84 -10.06
N PHE A 176 -14.70 10.82 -9.69
CA PHE A 176 -13.92 9.60 -9.42
C PHE A 176 -14.01 8.56 -10.55
N ASP A 177 -14.20 9.03 -11.80
CA ASP A 177 -14.18 8.18 -12.98
C ASP A 177 -12.80 7.52 -13.10
N HIS A 178 -12.79 6.21 -13.36
CA HIS A 178 -11.58 5.41 -13.53
C HIS A 178 -10.54 5.68 -12.43
N LEU A 179 -10.84 5.25 -11.19
CA LEU A 179 -10.04 5.48 -9.98
C LEU A 179 -8.54 5.21 -10.16
N HIS A 180 -7.82 6.23 -10.63
CA HIS A 180 -6.39 6.18 -10.95
C HIS A 180 -5.55 6.68 -9.78
N ALA A 181 -4.22 6.59 -9.91
CA ALA A 181 -3.25 6.96 -8.87
C ALA A 181 -3.56 8.31 -8.18
N GLY A 182 -3.94 9.35 -8.94
CA GLY A 182 -4.24 10.67 -8.39
C GLY A 182 -5.43 10.67 -7.43
N HIS A 183 -6.53 10.01 -7.81
CA HIS A 183 -7.68 9.85 -6.91
C HIS A 183 -7.34 9.01 -5.68
N LYS A 184 -6.53 7.95 -5.84
CA LYS A 184 -6.11 7.11 -4.70
C LYS A 184 -5.27 7.90 -3.71
N ILE A 185 -4.26 8.64 -4.18
CA ILE A 185 -3.47 9.52 -3.34
C ILE A 185 -4.37 10.54 -2.63
N LEU A 186 -5.28 11.20 -3.35
CA LEU A 186 -6.22 12.16 -2.76
C LEU A 186 -7.05 11.51 -1.65
N LEU A 187 -7.68 10.37 -1.92
CA LEU A 187 -8.54 9.68 -0.96
C LEU A 187 -7.75 9.17 0.26
N THR A 188 -6.57 8.60 0.05
CA THR A 188 -5.68 8.14 1.13
C THR A 188 -5.24 9.31 1.99
N MET A 189 -4.79 10.42 1.39
CA MET A 189 -4.39 11.62 2.16
C MET A 189 -5.58 12.28 2.86
N THR A 190 -6.78 12.22 2.28
CA THR A 190 -8.00 12.70 2.93
C THR A 190 -8.35 11.84 4.15
N ALA A 191 -8.27 10.50 4.00
CA ALA A 191 -8.46 9.58 5.11
C ALA A 191 -7.40 9.78 6.21
N TRP A 192 -6.14 10.04 5.83
CA TRP A 192 -5.02 10.27 6.73
C TRP A 192 -5.26 11.41 7.72
N ILE A 193 -5.79 12.55 7.26
CA ILE A 193 -6.11 13.70 8.13
C ILE A 193 -7.48 13.60 8.81
N THR A 194 -8.28 12.57 8.51
CA THR A 194 -9.64 12.46 9.04
C THR A 194 -9.65 11.80 10.42
N GLY A 195 -10.30 12.46 11.38
CA GLY A 195 -10.48 11.98 12.74
C GLY A 195 -11.57 10.94 12.90
N LYS A 196 -12.80 11.33 12.59
CA LYS A 196 -14.00 10.54 12.93
C LYS A 196 -14.81 10.16 11.72
N ARG A 197 -14.97 11.06 10.73
CA ARG A 197 -15.85 10.81 9.59
C ARG A 197 -15.30 11.41 8.30
N LEU A 198 -15.10 10.55 7.32
CA LEU A 198 -14.84 10.93 5.93
C LEU A 198 -16.14 10.80 5.14
N ILE A 199 -16.50 11.83 4.39
CA ILE A 199 -17.63 11.85 3.46
C ILE A 199 -17.06 12.00 2.05
N CYS A 200 -17.29 11.00 1.20
CA CYS A 200 -16.89 11.04 -0.20
C CYS A 200 -18.13 11.21 -1.10
N GLY A 201 -18.27 12.39 -1.71
CA GLY A 201 -19.34 12.69 -2.66
C GLY A 201 -18.94 12.29 -4.08
N VAL A 202 -19.56 11.27 -4.63
CA VAL A 202 -19.29 10.78 -6.00
C VAL A 202 -20.35 11.32 -6.96
N THR A 203 -19.92 12.09 -7.97
CA THR A 203 -20.80 12.64 -9.00
C THR A 203 -20.71 11.81 -10.27
N GLY A 204 -21.73 11.02 -10.59
CA GLY A 204 -21.80 10.27 -11.86
C GLY A 204 -23.00 10.68 -12.73
N LYS A 205 -22.96 10.34 -14.03
CA LYS A 205 -24.18 10.31 -14.85
C LYS A 205 -25.04 9.14 -14.34
N LEU A 206 -26.04 9.48 -13.51
CA LEU A 206 -27.04 8.60 -12.91
C LEU A 206 -26.48 7.37 -12.18
N ILE A 207 -26.21 7.51 -10.89
CA ILE A 207 -26.62 6.50 -9.91
C ILE A 207 -27.19 7.21 -8.68
N ASN A 208 -28.51 7.11 -8.56
CA ASN A 208 -29.21 7.15 -7.28
C ASN A 208 -28.70 5.96 -6.47
N LEU A 209 -28.04 6.21 -5.33
CA LEU A 209 -28.18 5.43 -4.09
C LEU A 209 -27.14 5.93 -3.07
N PHE A 210 -27.51 6.97 -2.34
CA PHE A 210 -27.08 7.09 -0.96
C PHE A 210 -27.62 5.88 -0.20
N HIS A 211 -26.76 4.95 0.18
CA HIS A 211 -26.94 4.17 1.40
C HIS A 211 -25.60 3.81 2.01
N LYS A 212 -25.52 4.05 3.32
CA LYS A 212 -24.38 3.81 4.21
C LYS A 212 -23.60 2.54 3.84
N SER A 213 -22.32 2.68 3.56
CA SER A 213 -21.35 1.60 3.74
C SER A 213 -20.00 2.21 4.05
N THR A 214 -19.39 1.70 5.11
CA THR A 214 -18.04 1.97 5.57
C THR A 214 -17.07 1.89 4.38
N CYS A 215 -16.49 3.03 3.99
CA CYS A 215 -15.35 3.03 3.08
C CYS A 215 -14.13 2.56 3.87
N TYR A 216 -13.69 1.33 3.62
CA TYR A 216 -12.30 0.98 3.83
C TYR A 216 -11.55 1.57 2.63
N VAL A 217 -10.77 2.64 2.87
CA VAL A 217 -9.72 3.11 1.97
C VAL A 217 -8.44 2.40 2.36
#